data_AF-A0AAE0JKS3-F1
#
_entry.id   AF-A0AAE0JKS3-F1
#
_cell.length_a   1.000
_cell.length_b   1.000
_cell.length_c   1.000
_cell.angle_alpha   90.00
_cell.angle_beta   90.00
_cell.angle_gamma   90.00
#
_symmetry.space_group_name_H-M   'P 1'
#
loop_
_entity.id
_entity.type
_entity.pdbx_description
1 polymer ?
#
loop_
_entity_poly.entity_id
_entity_poly.type
_entity_poly.pdbx_seq_one_letter_code
_entity_poly.pdbx_strand_id
1 'polypeptide(L)'
;LLAGTFLIGDALEPPTLLADPSLGTDPVIDAHDDHLWEGERTVKSLYIVVRNFKIDTTAVENDTGARAMDWSVDQGCSLVNVQFVMPKGSKHTGLTMERGGSGLVIADCTFTGGAVDMEVFNEQYMLKGLKFDGCHTGIKFKRSFVTVIQGCTFSECAVAVDASLPDSTGTLSVVDSSFFNCEYGVDVYTNGTIPSGVSPLVLHNVAVEGDNVKAAVIGSGGSTLLSDLKSRDVTWIQGKRYVSHPIHRHEKLTPGGRYFTTPIPQYENYNVSQFVNVKNEPEFFVVWGDNIHDDGPAINSLLQKYAGCKILFFPQGIYKTHQTIHVPPGSRLVGEALSVIAGWGDHFSDPSDPKPILEVGKEGDRGVAQFTDMLFSVGDVFPERSLSKSTPRPELPVMSAFGTALYVSAARTLCGS
;
A
#
# COMPACT_ATOMS: atom_id res chain seq x y z
N LEU A 1 -12.30 14.20 -3.11
CA LEU A 1 -12.83 12.90 -3.57
C LEU A 1 -13.73 12.43 -2.45
N LEU A 2 -14.85 11.81 -2.78
CA LEU A 2 -15.76 11.30 -1.75
C LEU A 2 -15.33 9.91 -1.33
N ALA A 3 -15.71 9.48 -0.12
CA ALA A 3 -15.50 8.12 0.34
C ALA A 3 -16.10 7.10 -0.66
N GLY A 4 -15.41 5.99 -0.88
CA GLY A 4 -15.82 4.99 -1.87
C GLY A 4 -15.52 5.35 -3.34
N THR A 5 -14.76 6.42 -3.61
CA THR A 5 -14.37 6.79 -4.98
C THR A 5 -13.15 5.98 -5.45
N PHE A 6 -13.28 5.33 -6.62
CA PHE A 6 -12.19 4.66 -7.31
C PHE A 6 -11.84 5.43 -8.58
N LEU A 7 -10.75 6.19 -8.53
CA LEU A 7 -10.21 6.93 -9.65
C LEU A 7 -9.06 6.13 -10.26
N ILE A 8 -9.33 5.45 -11.37
CA ILE A 8 -8.39 4.54 -12.03
C ILE A 8 -8.14 5.03 -13.45
N GLY A 9 -6.90 5.43 -13.74
CA GLY A 9 -6.44 5.77 -15.08
C GLY A 9 -6.04 4.51 -15.86
N ASP A 10 -5.87 4.68 -17.17
CA ASP A 10 -5.34 3.62 -18.03
C ASP A 10 -3.92 3.22 -17.56
N ALA A 11 -3.72 1.93 -17.30
CA ALA A 11 -2.43 1.42 -16.79
C ALA A 11 -1.34 1.34 -17.87
N LEU A 12 -1.72 1.26 -19.15
CA LEU A 12 -0.80 1.26 -20.29
C LEU A 12 -0.41 2.68 -20.68
N GLU A 13 -1.37 3.61 -20.64
CA GLU A 13 -1.18 5.02 -20.97
C GLU A 13 -1.76 5.95 -19.89
N PRO A 14 -1.07 6.09 -18.72
CA PRO A 14 -1.57 6.89 -17.61
C PRO A 14 -1.99 8.32 -18.04
N PRO A 15 -3.27 8.70 -17.87
CA PRO A 15 -3.73 10.04 -18.20
C PRO A 15 -3.05 11.11 -17.34
N THR A 16 -2.89 12.30 -17.93
CA THR A 16 -2.31 13.47 -17.26
C THR A 16 -3.40 14.41 -16.75
N LEU A 17 -3.35 14.73 -15.46
CA LEU A 17 -4.07 15.84 -14.83
C LEU A 17 -3.11 17.02 -14.76
N LEU A 18 -3.26 17.97 -15.69
CA LEU A 18 -2.46 19.19 -15.73
C LEU A 18 -3.13 20.30 -14.92
N ALA A 19 -2.42 20.84 -13.92
CA ALA A 19 -2.91 21.93 -13.10
C ALA A 19 -3.01 23.22 -13.93
N ASP A 20 -4.16 23.89 -13.87
CA ASP A 20 -4.29 25.25 -14.39
C ASP A 20 -3.54 26.22 -13.43
N PRO A 21 -2.80 27.23 -13.94
CA PRO A 21 -2.11 28.19 -13.08
C PRO A 21 -3.01 28.87 -12.05
N SER A 22 -4.31 29.04 -12.35
CA SER A 22 -5.29 29.63 -11.44
C SER A 22 -5.64 28.77 -10.24
N LEU A 23 -5.31 27.47 -10.25
CA LEU A 23 -5.48 26.58 -9.09
C LEU A 23 -4.64 27.06 -7.89
N GLY A 24 -3.52 27.74 -8.15
CA GLY A 24 -2.69 28.35 -7.12
C GLY A 24 -2.17 27.32 -6.11
N THR A 25 -2.68 27.40 -4.89
CA THR A 25 -2.29 26.52 -3.77
C THR A 25 -3.25 25.35 -3.55
N ASP A 26 -4.37 25.28 -4.28
CA ASP A 26 -5.31 24.18 -4.12
C ASP A 26 -4.75 22.89 -4.74
N PRO A 27 -5.04 21.71 -4.18
CA PRO A 27 -4.53 20.46 -4.73
C PRO A 27 -5.26 20.07 -6.02
N VAL A 28 -4.57 19.46 -6.98
CA VAL A 28 -5.20 18.92 -8.20
C VAL A 28 -6.19 17.81 -7.86
N ILE A 29 -5.82 16.95 -6.90
CA ILE A 29 -6.72 15.98 -6.27
C ILE A 29 -6.72 16.23 -4.77
N ASP A 30 -7.87 16.61 -4.22
CA ASP A 30 -8.15 16.50 -2.78
C ASP A 30 -8.80 15.15 -2.52
N ALA A 31 -8.25 14.29 -1.67
CA ALA A 31 -8.82 13.00 -1.30
C ALA A 31 -9.49 12.98 0.08
N HIS A 32 -9.76 14.16 0.64
CA HIS A 32 -10.54 14.29 1.86
C HIS A 32 -12.05 14.40 1.56
N ASP A 33 -12.87 13.62 2.29
CA ASP A 33 -14.33 13.75 2.23
C ASP A 33 -14.86 14.68 3.34
N ASP A 34 -14.99 15.96 3.01
CA ASP A 34 -15.53 16.99 3.91
C ASP A 34 -16.98 16.74 4.36
N HIS A 35 -17.75 15.90 3.65
CA HIS A 35 -19.14 15.59 4.05
C HIS A 35 -19.23 14.62 5.22
N LEU A 36 -18.15 13.89 5.49
CA LEU A 36 -18.06 12.96 6.62
C LEU A 36 -17.41 13.60 7.85
N TRP A 37 -17.14 14.92 7.79
CA TRP A 37 -16.48 15.67 8.84
C TRP A 37 -17.40 15.97 10.03
N GLU A 38 -17.19 15.27 11.14
CA GLU A 38 -17.83 15.56 12.44
C GLU A 38 -16.81 16.18 13.42
N GLY A 39 -16.36 17.39 13.09
CA GLY A 39 -15.84 18.32 14.08
C GLY A 39 -14.38 18.16 14.51
N GLU A 40 -13.79 16.96 14.62
CA GLU A 40 -12.41 16.87 15.15
C GLU A 40 -11.46 15.78 14.61
N ARG A 41 -11.84 14.81 13.76
CA ARG A 41 -10.85 13.85 13.20
C ARG A 41 -11.25 13.34 11.82
N THR A 42 -10.27 13.15 10.95
CA THR A 42 -10.41 12.67 9.56
C THR A 42 -10.97 11.28 9.38
N VAL A 43 -11.23 10.54 10.47
CA VAL A 43 -11.44 9.07 10.63
C VAL A 43 -12.54 8.41 9.78
N LYS A 44 -12.96 8.98 8.66
CA LYS A 44 -14.05 8.49 7.81
C LYS A 44 -13.75 8.56 6.31
N SER A 45 -12.57 9.02 5.87
CA SER A 45 -12.20 9.01 4.44
C SER A 45 -11.69 7.62 4.03
N LEU A 46 -12.62 6.66 3.95
CA LEU A 46 -12.37 5.24 3.69
C LEU A 46 -12.63 4.86 2.23
N TYR A 47 -12.01 3.76 1.79
CA TYR A 47 -12.26 3.13 0.48
C TYR A 47 -12.05 4.06 -0.72
N ILE A 48 -11.06 4.95 -0.65
CA ILE A 48 -10.65 5.81 -1.76
C ILE A 48 -9.44 5.20 -2.45
N VAL A 49 -9.55 5.02 -3.77
CA VAL A 49 -8.48 4.45 -4.59
C VAL A 49 -8.10 5.44 -5.68
N VAL A 50 -6.79 5.70 -5.82
CA VAL A 50 -6.23 6.46 -6.94
C VAL A 50 -5.08 5.68 -7.56
N ARG A 51 -5.19 5.35 -8.85
CA ARG A 51 -4.15 4.59 -9.56
C ARG A 51 -3.93 5.06 -11.00
N ASN A 52 -2.69 4.97 -11.47
CA ASN A 52 -2.31 5.19 -12.88
C ASN A 52 -2.59 6.61 -13.40
N PHE A 53 -2.14 7.64 -12.68
CA PHE A 53 -2.23 9.02 -13.16
C PHE A 53 -0.86 9.68 -13.19
N LYS A 54 -0.70 10.63 -14.10
CA LYS A 54 0.31 11.68 -14.00
C LYS A 54 -0.35 12.95 -13.50
N ILE A 55 0.06 13.46 -12.35
CA ILE A 55 -0.38 14.75 -11.83
C ILE A 55 0.74 15.76 -12.09
N ASP A 56 0.47 16.72 -12.98
CA ASP A 56 1.47 17.64 -13.51
C ASP A 56 1.14 19.07 -13.06
N THR A 57 2.05 19.66 -12.29
CA THR A 57 1.91 21.04 -11.78
C THR A 57 2.82 22.03 -12.50
N THR A 58 3.48 21.62 -13.59
CA THR A 58 4.53 22.42 -14.24
C THR A 58 4.04 23.71 -14.89
N ALA A 59 2.73 23.86 -15.10
CA ALA A 59 2.13 25.10 -15.56
C ALA A 59 1.94 26.14 -14.44
N VAL A 60 1.97 25.75 -13.17
CA VAL A 60 1.86 26.67 -12.03
C VAL A 60 3.23 27.32 -11.78
N GLU A 61 3.25 28.62 -11.48
CA GLU A 61 4.47 29.40 -11.25
C GLU A 61 5.31 28.83 -10.09
N ASN A 62 6.62 28.69 -10.31
CA ASN A 62 7.57 28.07 -9.37
C ASN A 62 7.51 28.63 -7.93
N ASP A 63 7.22 29.91 -7.78
CA ASP A 63 7.18 30.58 -6.48
C ASP A 63 5.88 30.35 -5.70
N THR A 64 4.90 29.68 -6.30
CA THR A 64 3.62 29.29 -5.70
C THR A 64 3.77 28.00 -4.92
N GLY A 65 3.15 27.90 -3.74
CA GLY A 65 3.04 26.65 -2.98
C GLY A 65 2.01 25.69 -3.59
N ALA A 66 2.17 25.35 -4.87
CA ALA A 66 1.24 24.48 -5.58
C ALA A 66 1.30 23.06 -5.01
N ARG A 67 0.14 22.41 -4.91
CA ARG A 67 0.03 21.04 -4.40
C ARG A 67 -0.49 20.13 -5.50
N ALA A 68 0.18 19.02 -5.76
CA ALA A 68 -0.34 18.05 -6.72
C ALA A 68 -1.50 17.24 -6.11
N MET A 69 -1.37 16.80 -4.85
CA MET A 69 -2.43 16.04 -4.18
C MET A 69 -2.47 16.30 -2.68
N ASP A 70 -3.67 16.33 -2.11
CA ASP A 70 -3.89 16.11 -0.68
C ASP A 70 -4.49 14.70 -0.48
N TRP A 71 -3.82 13.89 0.31
CA TRP A 71 -4.14 12.48 0.59
C TRP A 71 -4.45 12.26 2.07
N SER A 72 -5.30 13.13 2.62
CA SER A 72 -5.81 13.01 3.99
C SER A 72 -6.89 11.91 4.10
N VAL A 73 -6.45 10.64 4.05
CA VAL A 73 -7.30 9.44 4.03
C VAL A 73 -7.03 8.47 5.18
N ASP A 74 -7.94 7.52 5.39
CA ASP A 74 -7.83 6.44 6.38
C ASP A 74 -7.68 5.05 5.74
N GLN A 75 -8.09 3.99 6.45
CA GLN A 75 -7.93 2.61 6.00
C GLN A 75 -8.81 2.25 4.79
N GLY A 76 -8.47 1.15 4.13
CA GLY A 76 -9.17 0.71 2.91
C GLY A 76 -8.85 1.57 1.68
N CYS A 77 -8.00 2.59 1.81
CA CYS A 77 -7.55 3.44 0.72
C CYS A 77 -6.25 2.93 0.10
N SER A 78 -6.04 3.17 -1.20
CA SER A 78 -4.80 2.83 -1.89
C SER A 78 -4.40 3.88 -2.92
N LEU A 79 -3.14 4.33 -2.86
CA LEU A 79 -2.51 5.20 -3.86
C LEU A 79 -1.37 4.43 -4.52
N VAL A 80 -1.52 4.12 -5.81
CA VAL A 80 -0.59 3.21 -6.52
C VAL A 80 -0.26 3.72 -7.91
N ASN A 81 1.01 3.64 -8.32
CA ASN A 81 1.44 3.97 -9.69
C ASN A 81 1.00 5.39 -10.14
N VAL A 82 1.18 6.37 -9.27
CA VAL A 82 0.93 7.79 -9.59
C VAL A 82 2.26 8.52 -9.77
N GLN A 83 2.33 9.36 -10.80
CA GLN A 83 3.49 10.17 -11.15
C GLN A 83 3.22 11.64 -10.81
N PHE A 84 4.01 12.20 -9.90
CA PHE A 84 3.94 13.61 -9.50
C PHE A 84 5.05 14.38 -10.23
N VAL A 85 4.67 15.30 -11.11
CA VAL A 85 5.60 16.07 -11.93
C VAL A 85 5.54 17.53 -11.56
N MET A 86 6.65 18.03 -11.02
CA MET A 86 6.82 19.38 -10.52
C MET A 86 8.10 20.00 -11.12
N PRO A 87 8.18 21.34 -11.28
CA PRO A 87 9.42 21.98 -11.67
C PRO A 87 10.51 21.84 -10.60
N LYS A 88 11.76 21.59 -11.00
CA LYS A 88 12.92 21.57 -10.08
C LYS A 88 13.14 22.97 -9.49
N GLY A 89 13.38 23.04 -8.18
CA GLY A 89 13.61 24.31 -7.48
C GLY A 89 12.35 25.19 -7.29
N SER A 90 11.16 24.65 -7.58
CA SER A 90 9.89 25.30 -7.24
C SER A 90 9.56 25.14 -5.76
N LYS A 91 8.52 25.83 -5.29
CA LYS A 91 7.90 25.65 -3.96
C LYS A 91 6.79 24.59 -3.96
N HIS A 92 6.68 23.79 -5.02
CA HIS A 92 5.58 22.84 -5.18
C HIS A 92 5.74 21.66 -4.21
N THR A 93 4.61 21.07 -3.86
CA THR A 93 4.54 19.86 -3.04
C THR A 93 3.77 18.75 -3.75
N GLY A 94 4.35 17.55 -3.80
CA GLY A 94 3.75 16.42 -4.52
C GLY A 94 2.51 15.91 -3.79
N LEU A 95 2.71 15.43 -2.57
CA LEU A 95 1.67 14.82 -1.75
C LEU A 95 1.63 15.47 -0.37
N THR A 96 0.46 15.98 0.01
CA THR A 96 0.17 16.53 1.35
C THR A 96 -0.84 15.66 2.07
N MET A 97 -0.96 15.84 3.38
CA MET A 97 -1.96 15.17 4.24
C MET A 97 -2.47 16.19 5.25
N GLU A 98 -2.90 17.36 4.81
CA GLU A 98 -3.10 18.52 5.69
C GLU A 98 -4.06 18.28 6.86
N ARG A 99 -5.00 17.34 6.69
CA ARG A 99 -6.02 17.05 7.69
C ARG A 99 -5.68 15.82 8.54
N GLY A 100 -4.64 15.07 8.19
CA GLY A 100 -4.26 13.85 8.89
C GLY A 100 -4.85 12.60 8.26
N GLY A 101 -4.75 11.48 8.96
CA GLY A 101 -5.33 10.22 8.53
C GLY A 101 -4.71 9.02 9.22
N SER A 102 -5.25 7.85 8.90
CA SER A 102 -4.81 6.54 9.38
C SER A 102 -4.67 5.58 8.18
N GLY A 103 -3.88 5.99 7.20
CA GLY A 103 -3.69 5.24 5.96
C GLY A 103 -2.89 3.96 6.19
N LEU A 104 -2.77 3.11 5.16
CA LEU A 104 -2.04 1.85 5.28
C LEU A 104 -0.88 1.75 4.30
N VAL A 105 -1.10 2.06 3.02
CA VAL A 105 -0.09 1.86 1.99
C VAL A 105 -0.13 2.94 0.91
N ILE A 106 1.05 3.38 0.50
CA ILE A 106 1.29 4.12 -0.74
C ILE A 106 2.41 3.38 -1.47
N ALA A 107 2.16 3.02 -2.73
CA ALA A 107 3.02 2.10 -3.44
C ALA A 107 3.39 2.59 -4.84
N ASP A 108 4.63 2.33 -5.23
CA ASP A 108 5.09 2.37 -6.61
C ASP A 108 4.83 3.74 -7.32
N CYS A 109 4.77 4.83 -6.54
CA CYS A 109 4.60 6.20 -7.05
C CYS A 109 5.97 6.84 -7.33
N THR A 110 6.00 7.78 -8.28
CA THR A 110 7.21 8.53 -8.66
C THR A 110 6.99 10.02 -8.48
N PHE A 111 7.97 10.71 -7.93
CA PHE A 111 7.99 12.14 -7.71
C PHE A 111 9.21 12.75 -8.41
N THR A 112 9.01 13.87 -9.09
CA THR A 112 10.07 14.55 -9.84
C THR A 112 9.99 16.06 -9.61
N GLY A 113 11.12 16.65 -9.20
CA GLY A 113 11.24 18.08 -8.92
C GLY A 113 10.61 18.51 -7.59
N GLY A 114 10.12 19.74 -7.50
CA GLY A 114 9.44 20.24 -6.29
C GLY A 114 10.36 20.61 -5.12
N ALA A 115 9.77 21.29 -4.12
CA ALA A 115 10.42 21.55 -2.85
C ALA A 115 10.30 20.36 -1.91
N VAL A 116 9.08 19.81 -1.80
CA VAL A 116 8.82 18.65 -0.94
C VAL A 116 7.99 17.64 -1.72
N ASP A 117 8.48 16.43 -1.92
CA ASP A 117 7.72 15.45 -2.68
C ASP A 117 6.55 14.89 -1.87
N MET A 118 6.77 14.61 -0.57
CA MET A 118 5.75 14.05 0.31
C MET A 118 5.81 14.64 1.71
N GLU A 119 4.74 15.30 2.15
CA GLU A 119 4.53 15.72 3.54
C GLU A 119 3.64 14.72 4.28
N VAL A 120 4.22 13.99 5.23
CA VAL A 120 3.52 12.96 5.99
C VAL A 120 2.96 13.54 7.29
N PHE A 121 1.64 13.59 7.37
CA PHE A 121 0.88 13.85 8.58
C PHE A 121 -0.17 12.74 8.71
N ASN A 122 0.19 11.64 9.37
CA ASN A 122 -0.64 10.44 9.47
C ASN A 122 -0.35 9.67 10.76
N GLU A 123 -1.12 8.63 11.08
CA GLU A 123 -0.82 7.71 12.17
C GLU A 123 0.17 6.63 11.75
N GLN A 124 -0.07 5.94 10.63
CA GLN A 124 0.82 4.89 10.15
C GLN A 124 0.90 4.80 8.63
N TYR A 125 2.03 4.33 8.11
CA TYR A 125 2.16 3.98 6.69
C TYR A 125 3.19 2.91 6.39
N MET A 126 2.87 2.11 5.38
CA MET A 126 3.82 1.39 4.54
C MET A 126 4.05 2.19 3.24
N LEU A 127 5.26 2.72 3.07
CA LEU A 127 5.69 3.40 1.84
C LEU A 127 6.56 2.43 1.04
N LYS A 128 6.05 1.91 -0.08
CA LYS A 128 6.67 0.81 -0.83
C LYS A 128 7.08 1.26 -2.23
N GLY A 129 8.34 1.05 -2.60
CA GLY A 129 8.77 1.19 -4.00
C GLY A 129 8.66 2.60 -4.58
N LEU A 130 8.63 3.62 -3.71
CA LEU A 130 8.52 5.02 -4.13
C LEU A 130 9.83 5.52 -4.73
N LYS A 131 9.75 6.43 -5.70
CA LYS A 131 10.91 7.04 -6.35
C LYS A 131 10.84 8.56 -6.25
N PHE A 132 11.93 9.17 -5.82
CA PHE A 132 12.06 10.62 -5.64
C PHE A 132 13.27 11.10 -6.44
N ASP A 133 13.09 12.05 -7.36
CA ASP A 133 14.15 12.58 -8.22
C ASP A 133 14.20 14.12 -8.25
N GLY A 134 15.32 14.68 -7.78
CA GLY A 134 15.64 16.10 -7.95
C GLY A 134 14.77 17.07 -7.15
N CYS A 135 14.21 16.63 -6.03
CA CYS A 135 13.50 17.48 -5.06
C CYS A 135 14.46 18.08 -4.03
N HIS A 136 14.02 19.09 -3.28
CA HIS A 136 14.79 19.50 -2.09
C HIS A 136 14.64 18.47 -0.97
N THR A 137 13.40 18.14 -0.58
CA THR A 137 13.09 17.10 0.42
C THR A 137 12.22 16.00 -0.17
N GLY A 138 12.67 14.75 -0.09
CA GLY A 138 11.88 13.60 -0.57
C GLY A 138 10.65 13.35 0.31
N ILE A 139 10.87 12.95 1.56
CA ILE A 139 9.79 12.75 2.53
C ILE A 139 10.02 13.65 3.73
N LYS A 140 9.04 14.47 4.08
CA LYS A 140 9.03 15.32 5.26
C LYS A 140 7.97 14.87 6.24
N PHE A 141 8.37 14.47 7.44
CA PHE A 141 7.46 14.07 8.50
C PHE A 141 7.01 15.29 9.30
N LYS A 142 5.70 15.58 9.26
CA LYS A 142 5.03 16.47 10.21
C LYS A 142 4.54 15.68 11.42
N ARG A 143 3.99 14.48 11.19
CA ARG A 143 3.56 13.53 12.23
C ARG A 143 3.42 12.13 11.66
N SER A 144 3.95 11.14 12.36
CA SER A 144 3.74 9.71 12.13
C SER A 144 3.97 8.94 13.43
N PHE A 145 3.08 8.02 13.79
CA PHE A 145 3.36 7.10 14.90
C PHE A 145 4.28 5.97 14.45
N VAL A 146 4.04 5.41 13.26
CA VAL A 146 4.89 4.35 12.71
C VAL A 146 4.93 4.39 11.18
N THR A 147 6.13 4.43 10.61
CA THR A 147 6.30 4.35 9.15
C THR A 147 7.43 3.41 8.76
N VAL A 148 7.15 2.58 7.76
CA VAL A 148 8.15 1.75 7.07
C VAL A 148 8.30 2.26 5.64
N ILE A 149 9.52 2.65 5.29
CA ILE A 149 9.94 3.01 3.93
C ILE A 149 10.69 1.80 3.38
N GLN A 150 10.08 1.04 2.47
CA GLN A 150 10.66 -0.17 1.90
C GLN A 150 10.89 -0.03 0.41
N GLY A 151 12.07 -0.40 -0.05
CA GLY A 151 12.34 -0.52 -1.47
C GLY A 151 12.34 0.81 -2.23
N CYS A 152 12.42 1.94 -1.53
CA CYS A 152 12.32 3.27 -2.12
C CYS A 152 13.68 3.76 -2.62
N THR A 153 13.66 4.64 -3.63
CA THR A 153 14.87 5.23 -4.21
C THR A 153 14.78 6.75 -4.18
N PHE A 154 15.81 7.38 -3.63
CA PHE A 154 15.96 8.83 -3.59
C PHE A 154 17.18 9.20 -4.42
N SER A 155 17.04 10.18 -5.30
CA SER A 155 18.08 10.59 -6.23
C SER A 155 18.15 12.10 -6.32
N GLU A 156 19.37 12.65 -6.22
CA GLU A 156 19.62 14.08 -6.39
C GLU A 156 18.79 14.96 -5.44
N CYS A 157 18.54 14.48 -4.21
CA CYS A 157 17.79 15.22 -3.18
C CYS A 157 18.74 16.03 -2.29
N ALA A 158 18.31 17.17 -1.75
CA ALA A 158 19.08 17.79 -0.65
C ALA A 158 18.93 16.95 0.63
N VAL A 159 17.70 16.57 0.98
CA VAL A 159 17.42 15.66 2.10
C VAL A 159 16.46 14.58 1.61
N ALA A 160 16.87 13.31 1.64
CA ALA A 160 15.99 12.22 1.21
C ALA A 160 14.82 12.03 2.18
N VAL A 161 15.09 11.97 3.49
CA VAL A 161 14.06 11.85 4.53
C VAL A 161 14.31 12.85 5.66
N ASP A 162 13.37 13.76 5.87
CA ASP A 162 13.36 14.74 6.95
C ASP A 162 12.35 14.33 8.03
N ALA A 163 12.87 13.87 9.17
CA ALA A 163 12.18 13.63 10.42
C ALA A 163 12.78 14.48 11.56
N SER A 164 13.28 15.68 11.22
CA SER A 164 14.01 16.58 12.12
C SER A 164 13.12 17.33 13.11
N LEU A 165 11.82 17.43 12.83
CA LEU A 165 10.85 18.09 13.70
C LEU A 165 10.64 17.31 15.02
N PRO A 166 10.58 18.00 16.18
CA PRO A 166 10.23 17.37 17.45
C PRO A 166 8.89 16.62 17.36
N ASP A 167 8.85 15.42 17.92
CA ASP A 167 7.64 14.55 18.00
C ASP A 167 6.99 14.23 16.64
N SER A 168 7.71 14.42 15.54
CA SER A 168 7.21 14.14 14.18
C SER A 168 7.17 12.65 13.84
N THR A 169 7.98 11.82 14.49
CA THR A 169 8.00 10.37 14.26
C THR A 169 8.04 9.58 15.56
N GLY A 170 7.15 8.59 15.70
CA GLY A 170 7.14 7.64 16.80
C GLY A 170 8.08 6.46 16.56
N THR A 171 8.13 5.93 15.33
CA THR A 171 9.13 4.97 14.86
C THR A 171 9.24 5.03 13.35
N LEU A 172 10.47 5.17 12.84
CA LEU A 172 10.78 5.17 11.42
C LEU A 172 11.70 3.99 11.08
N SER A 173 11.34 3.22 10.06
CA SER A 173 12.20 2.16 9.51
C SER A 173 12.41 2.37 8.03
N VAL A 174 13.67 2.42 7.59
CA VAL A 174 14.06 2.46 6.19
C VAL A 174 14.72 1.14 5.84
N VAL A 175 14.11 0.41 4.93
CA VAL A 175 14.46 -0.97 4.60
C VAL A 175 14.66 -1.12 3.09
N ASP A 176 15.70 -1.82 2.65
CA ASP A 176 15.94 -2.14 1.24
C ASP A 176 15.94 -0.91 0.31
N SER A 177 16.32 0.27 0.80
CA SER A 177 16.17 1.54 0.06
C SER A 177 17.52 2.10 -0.36
N SER A 178 17.54 3.14 -1.20
CA SER A 178 18.78 3.75 -1.65
C SER A 178 18.72 5.27 -1.68
N PHE A 179 19.81 5.91 -1.26
CA PHE A 179 20.07 7.33 -1.40
C PHE A 179 21.24 7.50 -2.39
N PHE A 180 20.96 8.06 -3.56
CA PHE A 180 21.94 8.31 -4.61
C PHE A 180 22.13 9.82 -4.79
N ASN A 181 23.37 10.31 -4.63
CA ASN A 181 23.68 11.75 -4.73
C ASN A 181 22.76 12.64 -3.86
N CYS A 182 22.28 12.11 -2.74
CA CYS A 182 21.51 12.90 -1.78
C CYS A 182 22.49 13.56 -0.80
N GLU A 183 22.39 14.87 -0.59
CA GLU A 183 23.31 15.57 0.33
C GLU A 183 23.22 14.97 1.75
N TYR A 184 22.00 14.72 2.22
CA TYR A 184 21.71 14.00 3.45
C TYR A 184 20.71 12.86 3.22
N GLY A 185 20.99 11.68 3.76
CA GLY A 185 20.08 10.53 3.71
C GLY A 185 18.86 10.71 4.61
N VAL A 186 19.08 10.74 5.93
CA VAL A 186 18.02 10.99 6.91
C VAL A 186 18.43 12.12 7.85
N ASP A 187 17.59 13.15 8.00
CA ASP A 187 17.66 14.09 9.12
C ASP A 187 16.67 13.64 10.20
N VAL A 188 17.15 13.36 11.40
CA VAL A 188 16.31 12.85 12.49
C VAL A 188 16.36 13.78 13.69
N TYR A 189 15.22 13.98 14.35
CA TYR A 189 15.18 14.78 15.55
C TYR A 189 16.07 14.20 16.65
N THR A 190 16.90 15.06 17.24
CA THR A 190 17.67 14.76 18.44
C THR A 190 17.36 15.80 19.51
N ASN A 191 17.27 15.38 20.76
CA ASN A 191 17.11 16.28 21.90
C ASN A 191 18.46 16.81 22.43
N GLY A 192 19.50 16.85 21.58
CA GLY A 192 20.87 17.19 21.97
C GLY A 192 21.66 16.06 22.64
N THR A 193 21.09 14.85 22.76
CA THR A 193 21.82 13.65 23.22
C THR A 193 21.99 12.63 22.09
N ILE A 194 23.13 11.95 22.06
CA ILE A 194 23.47 10.94 21.04
C ILE A 194 23.96 9.65 21.76
N PRO A 195 23.34 8.47 21.51
CA PRO A 195 22.14 8.27 20.71
C PRO A 195 20.89 8.85 21.39
N SER A 196 20.01 9.46 20.59
CA SER A 196 18.75 10.02 21.07
C SER A 196 17.80 8.89 21.53
N GLY A 197 17.15 9.08 22.69
CA GLY A 197 16.07 8.22 23.16
C GLY A 197 14.70 8.56 22.54
N VAL A 198 14.63 9.63 21.74
CA VAL A 198 13.45 10.11 21.01
C VAL A 198 13.62 9.90 19.51
N SER A 199 12.51 9.78 18.79
CA SER A 199 12.47 9.48 17.33
C SER A 199 13.32 8.26 16.93
N PRO A 200 12.95 7.04 17.38
CA PRO A 200 13.60 5.81 16.97
C PRO A 200 13.68 5.65 15.44
N LEU A 201 14.88 5.35 14.95
CA LEU A 201 15.19 5.14 13.54
C LEU A 201 15.90 3.81 13.35
N VAL A 202 15.43 3.01 12.39
CA VAL A 202 16.10 1.80 11.92
C VAL A 202 16.44 1.98 10.44
N LEU A 203 17.72 1.80 10.10
CA LEU A 203 18.16 1.62 8.72
C LEU A 203 18.61 0.17 8.55
N HIS A 204 18.07 -0.53 7.56
CA HIS A 204 18.44 -1.91 7.27
C HIS A 204 18.51 -2.15 5.76
N ASN A 205 19.65 -2.64 5.28
CA ASN A 205 19.90 -2.76 3.84
C ASN A 205 19.61 -1.47 3.07
N VAL A 206 20.23 -0.38 3.53
CA VAL A 206 20.15 0.92 2.88
C VAL A 206 21.46 1.20 2.16
N ALA A 207 21.36 1.55 0.89
CA ALA A 207 22.49 1.96 0.08
C ALA A 207 22.67 3.47 0.13
N VAL A 208 23.90 3.93 0.33
CA VAL A 208 24.24 5.35 0.32
C VAL A 208 25.40 5.53 -0.65
N GLU A 209 25.12 6.17 -1.79
CA GLU A 209 25.99 6.17 -2.96
C GLU A 209 26.04 7.58 -3.57
N GLY A 210 27.14 7.89 -4.28
CA GLY A 210 27.32 9.16 -4.99
C GLY A 210 28.32 10.12 -4.34
N ASP A 211 28.81 11.08 -5.12
CA ASP A 211 29.92 11.97 -4.73
C ASP A 211 29.46 13.16 -3.89
N ASN A 212 28.15 13.50 -3.94
CA ASN A 212 27.57 14.64 -3.25
C ASN A 212 27.04 14.31 -1.83
N VAL A 213 27.24 13.07 -1.35
CA VAL A 213 26.74 12.64 -0.03
C VAL A 213 27.60 13.24 1.09
N LYS A 214 26.99 14.05 1.96
CA LYS A 214 27.65 14.58 3.16
C LYS A 214 27.47 13.66 4.37
N ALA A 215 26.30 13.05 4.53
CA ALA A 215 26.05 12.07 5.58
C ALA A 215 24.85 11.17 5.28
N ALA A 216 24.95 9.90 5.68
CA ALA A 216 23.80 8.98 5.67
C ALA A 216 22.74 9.38 6.71
N VAL A 217 23.15 9.84 7.90
CA VAL A 217 22.24 10.34 8.95
C VAL A 217 22.83 11.56 9.64
N ILE A 218 22.03 12.63 9.75
CA ILE A 218 22.29 13.78 10.60
C ILE A 218 21.22 13.91 11.69
N GLY A 219 21.55 14.61 12.76
CA GLY A 219 20.58 15.04 13.76
C GLY A 219 20.14 16.48 13.50
N SER A 220 18.94 16.84 13.95
CA SER A 220 18.31 18.18 13.78
C SER A 220 19.14 19.40 14.22
N GLY A 221 20.26 19.21 14.93
CA GLY A 221 21.25 20.25 15.25
C GLY A 221 22.43 20.36 14.27
N GLY A 222 22.40 19.62 13.15
CA GLY A 222 23.47 19.55 12.14
C GLY A 222 24.60 18.56 12.47
N SER A 223 24.50 17.81 13.57
CA SER A 223 25.52 16.81 13.94
C SER A 223 25.42 15.57 13.04
N THR A 224 26.55 15.13 12.47
CA THR A 224 26.61 13.83 11.78
C THR A 224 26.48 12.69 12.77
N LEU A 225 25.47 11.84 12.58
CA LEU A 225 25.23 10.63 13.39
C LEU A 225 25.76 9.37 12.69
N LEU A 226 25.70 9.36 11.36
CA LEU A 226 26.23 8.31 10.50
C LEU A 226 26.74 8.93 9.20
N SER A 227 28.04 8.84 8.94
CA SER A 227 28.64 9.41 7.73
C SER A 227 28.29 8.62 6.48
N ASP A 228 28.39 7.29 6.53
CA ASP A 228 28.08 6.38 5.42
C ASP A 228 27.41 5.08 5.90
N LEU A 229 26.96 4.26 4.95
CA LEU A 229 26.69 2.84 5.16
C LEU A 229 27.62 2.02 4.26
N LYS A 230 28.74 1.55 4.82
CA LYS A 230 29.78 0.77 4.11
C LYS A 230 29.28 -0.48 3.35
N SER A 231 28.12 -1.02 3.67
CA SER A 231 27.51 -2.11 2.89
C SER A 231 25.98 -2.18 3.04
N ARG A 232 25.35 -2.79 2.02
CA ARG A 232 23.91 -3.04 1.90
C ARG A 232 23.37 -4.14 2.84
N ASP A 233 24.13 -4.69 3.78
CA ASP A 233 23.59 -5.67 4.76
C ASP A 233 23.79 -5.21 6.22
N VAL A 234 24.01 -3.92 6.42
CA VAL A 234 24.16 -3.34 7.75
C VAL A 234 22.79 -2.95 8.32
N THR A 235 22.64 -3.20 9.61
CA THR A 235 21.56 -2.62 10.42
C THR A 235 22.14 -1.52 11.29
N TRP A 236 21.63 -0.30 11.15
CA TRP A 236 21.92 0.81 12.03
C TRP A 236 20.64 1.23 12.76
N ILE A 237 20.74 1.52 14.05
CA ILE A 237 19.59 1.84 14.89
C ILE A 237 19.93 3.00 15.81
N GLN A 238 19.06 3.99 15.86
CA GLN A 238 19.00 4.99 16.93
C GLN A 238 17.73 4.79 17.76
N GLY A 239 17.85 4.82 19.08
CA GLY A 239 16.75 4.62 20.03
C GLY A 239 17.11 3.68 21.17
N LYS A 240 16.13 3.43 22.06
CA LYS A 240 16.30 2.50 23.18
C LYS A 240 16.40 1.06 22.67
N ARG A 241 17.50 0.38 23.00
CA ARG A 241 17.72 -1.04 22.67
C ARG A 241 17.59 -1.88 23.93
N TYR A 242 16.74 -2.89 23.90
CA TYR A 242 16.53 -3.80 25.04
C TYR A 242 17.29 -5.11 24.88
N VAL A 243 17.45 -5.63 23.66
CA VAL A 243 18.30 -6.79 23.31
C VAL A 243 18.82 -6.64 21.87
N SER A 244 20.08 -6.96 21.61
CA SER A 244 20.67 -6.93 20.26
C SER A 244 20.71 -8.34 19.68
N HIS A 245 19.77 -8.65 18.78
CA HIS A 245 19.85 -9.84 17.93
C HIS A 245 20.18 -9.43 16.49
N PRO A 246 21.06 -10.17 15.80
CA PRO A 246 21.23 -9.95 14.36
C PRO A 246 19.89 -10.19 13.65
N ILE A 247 19.50 -9.26 12.77
CA ILE A 247 18.32 -9.42 11.91
C ILE A 247 18.66 -10.51 10.89
N HIS A 248 18.17 -11.73 11.13
CA HIS A 248 18.34 -12.84 10.19
C HIS A 248 17.23 -12.79 9.14
N ARG A 249 17.63 -12.63 7.87
CA ARG A 249 16.72 -12.61 6.73
C ARG A 249 16.78 -13.95 6.03
N HIS A 250 15.67 -14.68 6.03
CA HIS A 250 15.62 -15.95 5.34
C HIS A 250 15.60 -15.71 3.82
N GLU A 251 16.46 -16.38 3.05
CA GLU A 251 16.57 -16.26 1.58
C GLU A 251 15.23 -16.41 0.83
N LYS A 252 14.27 -17.17 1.38
CA LYS A 252 12.92 -17.34 0.81
C LYS A 252 12.09 -16.06 0.86
N LEU A 253 12.35 -15.20 1.85
CA LEU A 253 11.72 -13.89 1.98
C LEU A 253 12.52 -12.80 1.27
N THR A 254 13.81 -13.05 1.03
CA THR A 254 14.73 -12.09 0.42
C THR A 254 15.41 -12.60 -0.85
N PRO A 255 14.64 -12.97 -1.88
CA PRO A 255 15.23 -13.36 -3.17
C PRO A 255 16.06 -12.19 -3.71
N GLY A 256 17.34 -12.43 -3.99
CA GLY A 256 18.26 -11.38 -4.45
C GLY A 256 18.69 -10.37 -3.36
N GLY A 257 18.56 -10.72 -2.07
CA GLY A 257 19.06 -9.91 -0.95
C GLY A 257 18.13 -8.78 -0.50
N ARG A 258 16.94 -8.64 -1.09
CA ARG A 258 15.91 -7.67 -0.68
C ARG A 258 14.61 -8.39 -0.41
N TYR A 259 13.81 -7.90 0.53
CA TYR A 259 12.49 -8.44 0.82
C TYR A 259 11.66 -8.44 -0.45
N PHE A 260 11.02 -9.58 -0.72
CA PHE A 260 10.16 -9.71 -1.86
C PHE A 260 9.05 -8.66 -1.82
N THR A 261 8.91 -7.93 -2.92
CA THR A 261 7.80 -7.01 -3.16
C THR A 261 7.25 -7.28 -4.55
N THR A 262 5.96 -6.99 -4.73
CA THR A 262 5.30 -7.10 -6.02
C THR A 262 4.40 -5.87 -6.20
N PRO A 263 4.27 -5.32 -7.42
CA PRO A 263 3.21 -4.36 -7.73
C PRO A 263 1.83 -5.01 -7.59
N ILE A 264 0.81 -4.19 -7.41
CA ILE A 264 -0.57 -4.68 -7.54
C ILE A 264 -0.77 -5.15 -8.99
N PRO A 265 -1.21 -6.39 -9.24
CA PRO A 265 -1.47 -6.84 -10.60
C PRO A 265 -2.67 -6.08 -11.18
N GLN A 266 -2.49 -5.44 -12.34
CA GLN A 266 -3.58 -4.76 -13.06
C GLN A 266 -3.90 -5.43 -14.40
N TYR A 267 -3.21 -6.53 -14.70
CA TYR A 267 -3.48 -7.40 -15.86
C TYR A 267 -3.33 -6.71 -17.22
N GLU A 268 -2.42 -5.74 -17.33
CA GLU A 268 -2.15 -4.91 -18.51
C GLU A 268 -1.80 -5.74 -19.77
N ASN A 269 -1.23 -6.92 -19.55
CA ASN A 269 -0.81 -7.84 -20.62
C ASN A 269 -1.89 -8.89 -20.98
N TYR A 270 -3.12 -8.75 -20.50
CA TYR A 270 -4.21 -9.68 -20.75
C TYR A 270 -5.27 -9.06 -21.67
N ASN A 271 -5.74 -9.84 -22.64
CA ASN A 271 -6.87 -9.44 -23.49
C ASN A 271 -8.20 -9.64 -22.75
N VAL A 272 -9.21 -8.83 -23.06
CA VAL A 272 -10.57 -8.93 -22.48
C VAL A 272 -11.15 -10.36 -22.59
N SER A 273 -10.85 -11.09 -23.67
CA SER A 273 -11.27 -12.49 -23.85
C SER A 273 -10.70 -13.47 -22.81
N GLN A 274 -9.68 -13.06 -22.05
CA GLN A 274 -9.10 -13.83 -20.95
C GLN A 274 -9.78 -13.57 -19.60
N PHE A 275 -10.76 -12.67 -19.58
CA PHE A 275 -11.61 -12.40 -18.44
C PHE A 275 -12.95 -13.11 -18.59
N VAL A 276 -13.52 -13.52 -17.46
CA VAL A 276 -14.90 -14.01 -17.36
C VAL A 276 -15.62 -13.11 -16.39
N ASN A 277 -16.63 -12.39 -16.87
CA ASN A 277 -17.56 -11.69 -16.00
C ASN A 277 -18.45 -12.74 -15.33
N VAL A 278 -18.36 -12.85 -14.01
CA VAL A 278 -19.07 -13.89 -13.25
C VAL A 278 -20.59 -13.82 -13.40
N LYS A 279 -21.16 -12.63 -13.71
CA LYS A 279 -22.61 -12.44 -13.92
C LYS A 279 -23.10 -12.90 -15.30
N ASN A 280 -22.19 -13.08 -16.27
CA ASN A 280 -22.52 -13.31 -17.68
C ASN A 280 -22.03 -14.67 -18.21
N GLU A 281 -21.62 -15.61 -17.35
CA GLU A 281 -21.22 -16.95 -17.79
C GLU A 281 -22.46 -17.85 -17.97
N PRO A 282 -22.77 -18.30 -19.20
CA PRO A 282 -24.04 -18.97 -19.50
C PRO A 282 -24.10 -20.44 -19.05
N GLU A 283 -22.95 -21.06 -18.77
CA GLU A 283 -22.87 -22.48 -18.46
C GLU A 283 -23.19 -22.82 -16.99
N PHE A 284 -23.22 -21.82 -16.10
CA PHE A 284 -23.50 -22.03 -14.67
C PHE A 284 -24.77 -21.30 -14.22
N PHE A 285 -25.20 -21.59 -12.99
CA PHE A 285 -26.23 -20.81 -12.32
C PHE A 285 -25.86 -19.32 -12.34
N VAL A 286 -26.88 -18.48 -12.48
CA VAL A 286 -26.73 -17.01 -12.48
C VAL A 286 -26.03 -16.59 -11.18
N VAL A 287 -24.92 -15.85 -11.32
CA VAL A 287 -24.32 -15.10 -10.22
C VAL A 287 -24.99 -13.73 -10.17
N TRP A 288 -25.65 -13.40 -9.06
CA TRP A 288 -26.49 -12.22 -8.92
C TRP A 288 -25.71 -11.03 -8.37
N GLY A 289 -24.94 -11.24 -7.29
CA GLY A 289 -24.26 -10.16 -6.56
C GLY A 289 -25.24 -9.16 -5.94
N ASP A 290 -26.44 -9.60 -5.56
CA ASP A 290 -27.56 -8.76 -5.13
C ASP A 290 -27.84 -8.81 -3.62
N ASN A 291 -26.98 -9.48 -2.84
CA ASN A 291 -27.15 -9.73 -1.40
C ASN A 291 -28.40 -10.54 -1.01
N ILE A 292 -29.09 -11.17 -1.96
CA ILE A 292 -30.33 -11.92 -1.71
C ILE A 292 -30.11 -13.40 -2.01
N HIS A 293 -29.68 -13.69 -3.24
CA HIS A 293 -29.50 -15.04 -3.73
C HIS A 293 -28.18 -15.66 -3.24
N ASP A 294 -28.14 -16.98 -3.16
CA ASP A 294 -26.92 -17.72 -2.84
C ASP A 294 -26.07 -17.91 -4.12
N ASP A 295 -25.02 -17.12 -4.22
CA ASP A 295 -24.06 -17.15 -5.32
C ASP A 295 -22.95 -18.21 -5.10
N GLY A 296 -22.87 -18.79 -3.90
CA GLY A 296 -21.78 -19.69 -3.50
C GLY A 296 -21.56 -20.87 -4.44
N PRO A 297 -22.61 -21.63 -4.82
CA PRO A 297 -22.47 -22.75 -5.76
C PRO A 297 -21.96 -22.33 -7.14
N ALA A 298 -22.44 -21.20 -7.66
CA ALA A 298 -22.03 -20.69 -8.97
C ALA A 298 -20.57 -20.22 -8.96
N ILE A 299 -20.16 -19.47 -7.92
CA ILE A 299 -18.79 -18.98 -7.75
C ILE A 299 -17.79 -20.14 -7.63
N ASN A 300 -18.09 -21.18 -6.83
CA ASN A 300 -17.25 -22.37 -6.74
C ASN A 300 -17.10 -23.09 -8.08
N SER A 301 -18.19 -23.20 -8.86
CA SER A 301 -18.14 -23.82 -10.19
C SER A 301 -17.26 -23.03 -11.16
N LEU A 302 -17.37 -21.70 -11.14
CA LEU A 302 -16.53 -20.80 -11.94
C LEU A 302 -15.05 -20.90 -11.58
N LEU A 303 -14.73 -20.87 -10.29
CA LEU A 303 -13.36 -21.01 -9.79
C LEU A 303 -12.75 -22.35 -10.20
N GLN A 304 -13.53 -23.44 -10.09
CA GLN A 304 -13.08 -24.76 -10.54
C GLN A 304 -12.84 -24.82 -12.05
N LYS A 305 -13.73 -24.24 -12.87
CA LYS A 305 -13.60 -24.25 -14.34
C LYS A 305 -12.40 -23.42 -14.82
N TYR A 306 -12.18 -22.27 -14.19
CA TYR A 306 -11.32 -21.23 -14.75
C TYR A 306 -9.99 -21.02 -14.04
N ALA A 307 -9.74 -21.70 -12.91
CA ALA A 307 -8.44 -21.66 -12.24
C ALA A 307 -7.29 -21.96 -13.23
N GLY A 308 -6.32 -21.04 -13.31
CA GLY A 308 -5.19 -21.14 -14.23
C GLY A 308 -5.50 -20.82 -15.70
N CYS A 309 -6.77 -20.63 -16.08
CA CYS A 309 -7.19 -20.46 -17.47
C CYS A 309 -7.82 -19.09 -17.77
N LYS A 310 -8.56 -18.48 -16.83
CA LYS A 310 -9.14 -17.14 -17.00
C LYS A 310 -8.99 -16.32 -15.71
N ILE A 311 -9.15 -15.00 -15.84
CA ILE A 311 -9.28 -14.09 -14.72
C ILE A 311 -10.79 -13.90 -14.47
N LEU A 312 -11.24 -14.15 -13.24
CA LEU A 312 -12.63 -13.93 -12.87
C LEU A 312 -12.83 -12.47 -12.49
N PHE A 313 -13.64 -11.77 -13.27
CA PHE A 313 -14.06 -10.40 -13.01
C PHE A 313 -15.38 -10.41 -12.26
N PHE A 314 -15.40 -9.79 -11.08
CA PHE A 314 -16.56 -9.63 -10.22
C PHE A 314 -17.04 -8.19 -10.33
N PRO A 315 -18.11 -7.91 -11.10
CA PRO A 315 -18.74 -6.59 -11.08
C PRO A 315 -19.12 -6.16 -9.67
N GLN A 316 -19.38 -4.87 -9.45
CA GLN A 316 -19.80 -4.40 -8.14
C GLN A 316 -21.04 -5.18 -7.66
N GLY A 317 -21.03 -5.58 -6.38
CA GLY A 317 -22.14 -6.33 -5.78
C GLY A 317 -21.75 -7.01 -4.48
N ILE A 318 -22.76 -7.53 -3.79
CA ILE A 318 -22.57 -8.38 -2.61
C ILE A 318 -23.00 -9.79 -2.99
N TYR A 319 -22.02 -10.66 -3.10
CA TYR A 319 -22.12 -12.06 -3.46
C TYR A 319 -22.28 -12.88 -2.19
N LYS A 320 -23.54 -13.18 -1.85
CA LYS A 320 -23.90 -13.94 -0.67
C LYS A 320 -23.59 -15.41 -0.89
N THR A 321 -22.97 -16.06 0.10
CA THR A 321 -22.72 -17.50 0.10
C THR A 321 -23.17 -18.14 1.40
N HIS A 322 -23.80 -19.30 1.32
CA HIS A 322 -24.09 -20.16 2.48
C HIS A 322 -23.06 -21.29 2.67
N GLN A 323 -22.01 -21.31 1.85
CA GLN A 323 -20.95 -22.33 1.88
C GLN A 323 -19.56 -21.72 1.72
N THR A 324 -18.53 -22.48 2.09
CA THR A 324 -17.14 -22.11 1.84
C THR A 324 -16.89 -21.94 0.34
N ILE A 325 -16.24 -20.83 -0.04
CA ILE A 325 -15.72 -20.60 -1.38
C ILE A 325 -14.31 -21.21 -1.47
N HIS A 326 -14.16 -22.23 -2.29
CA HIS A 326 -12.88 -22.89 -2.53
C HIS A 326 -12.16 -22.19 -3.68
N VAL A 327 -10.94 -21.73 -3.46
CA VAL A 327 -10.11 -21.06 -4.46
C VAL A 327 -8.95 -21.97 -4.86
N PRO A 328 -9.04 -22.68 -6.00
CA PRO A 328 -7.98 -23.59 -6.44
C PRO A 328 -6.69 -22.86 -6.83
N PRO A 329 -5.53 -23.54 -6.80
CA PRO A 329 -4.28 -23.00 -7.34
C PRO A 329 -4.43 -22.57 -8.81
N GLY A 330 -3.90 -21.40 -9.13
CA GLY A 330 -4.02 -20.75 -10.44
C GLY A 330 -5.12 -19.69 -10.53
N SER A 331 -5.97 -19.55 -9.51
CA SER A 331 -7.09 -18.61 -9.49
C SER A 331 -6.64 -17.14 -9.45
N ARG A 332 -7.36 -16.30 -10.20
CA ARG A 332 -7.20 -14.84 -10.21
C ARG A 332 -8.58 -14.21 -10.18
N LEU A 333 -8.84 -13.41 -9.16
CA LEU A 333 -10.10 -12.71 -8.93
C LEU A 333 -9.82 -11.21 -8.91
N VAL A 334 -10.61 -10.46 -9.66
CA VAL A 334 -10.56 -9.00 -9.70
C VAL A 334 -11.97 -8.43 -9.55
N GLY A 335 -12.13 -7.53 -8.59
CA GLY A 335 -13.40 -6.85 -8.35
C GLY A 335 -13.50 -5.52 -9.09
N GLU A 336 -14.68 -4.94 -9.05
CA GLU A 336 -14.99 -3.61 -9.53
C GLU A 336 -15.39 -2.77 -8.31
N ALA A 337 -14.45 -1.95 -7.84
CA ALA A 337 -14.56 -1.15 -6.62
C ALA A 337 -14.78 -1.98 -5.33
N LEU A 338 -16.03 -2.18 -4.93
CA LEU A 338 -16.42 -2.84 -3.67
C LEU A 338 -17.18 -4.14 -3.94
N SER A 339 -16.54 -5.08 -4.64
CA SER A 339 -17.08 -6.42 -4.87
C SER A 339 -16.89 -7.30 -3.63
N VAL A 340 -18.00 -7.64 -2.96
CA VAL A 340 -17.97 -8.30 -1.64
C VAL A 340 -18.42 -9.75 -1.74
N ILE A 341 -17.61 -10.70 -1.32
CA ILE A 341 -18.10 -12.07 -1.01
C ILE A 341 -18.43 -12.12 0.48
N ALA A 342 -19.70 -12.38 0.79
CA ALA A 342 -20.22 -12.36 2.15
C ALA A 342 -20.74 -13.74 2.58
N GLY A 343 -20.24 -14.26 3.71
CA GLY A 343 -20.72 -15.52 4.28
C GLY A 343 -21.97 -15.32 5.14
N TRP A 344 -22.97 -16.19 4.96
CA TRP A 344 -24.27 -16.12 5.63
C TRP A 344 -24.73 -17.48 6.17
N GLY A 345 -25.52 -17.44 7.25
CA GLY A 345 -26.24 -18.60 7.77
C GLY A 345 -25.39 -19.58 8.60
N ASP A 346 -26.03 -20.67 9.00
CA ASP A 346 -25.57 -21.54 10.09
C ASP A 346 -24.19 -22.18 9.85
N HIS A 347 -23.80 -22.37 8.58
CA HIS A 347 -22.50 -22.96 8.19
C HIS A 347 -21.30 -22.22 8.79
N PHE A 348 -21.41 -20.91 9.04
CA PHE A 348 -20.34 -20.08 9.61
C PHE A 348 -20.55 -19.70 11.09
N SER A 349 -21.62 -20.20 11.71
CA SER A 349 -22.11 -19.70 13.00
C SER A 349 -21.57 -20.43 14.22
N ASP A 350 -20.99 -21.62 14.05
CA ASP A 350 -20.50 -22.44 15.16
C ASP A 350 -19.05 -22.08 15.54
N PRO A 351 -18.82 -21.40 16.67
CA PRO A 351 -17.45 -21.07 17.11
C PRO A 351 -16.66 -22.30 17.60
N SER A 352 -17.32 -23.44 17.85
CA SER A 352 -16.67 -24.69 18.24
C SER A 352 -16.19 -25.52 17.05
N ASP A 353 -16.71 -25.25 15.85
CA ASP A 353 -16.28 -25.82 14.56
C ASP A 353 -16.23 -24.73 13.48
N PRO A 354 -15.32 -23.74 13.61
CA PRO A 354 -15.29 -22.59 12.71
C PRO A 354 -15.01 -23.03 11.27
N LYS A 355 -15.84 -22.56 10.33
CA LYS A 355 -15.65 -22.78 8.90
C LYS A 355 -15.21 -21.50 8.20
N PRO A 356 -14.26 -21.57 7.26
CA PRO A 356 -13.83 -20.39 6.52
C PRO A 356 -14.87 -20.01 5.48
N ILE A 357 -15.10 -18.71 5.29
CA ILE A 357 -15.86 -18.19 4.14
C ILE A 357 -15.06 -18.43 2.85
N LEU A 358 -13.74 -18.26 2.91
CA LEU A 358 -12.82 -18.47 1.80
C LEU A 358 -11.72 -19.46 2.18
N GLU A 359 -11.62 -20.58 1.44
CA GLU A 359 -10.53 -21.56 1.55
C GLU A 359 -9.60 -21.43 0.34
N VAL A 360 -8.37 -20.90 0.54
CA VAL A 360 -7.40 -20.68 -0.54
C VAL A 360 -6.41 -21.83 -0.64
N GLY A 361 -6.64 -22.70 -1.64
CA GLY A 361 -5.92 -23.94 -1.82
C GLY A 361 -6.16 -24.95 -0.69
N LYS A 362 -5.72 -26.19 -0.89
CA LYS A 362 -5.71 -27.24 0.13
C LYS A 362 -4.31 -27.43 0.70
N GLU A 363 -4.21 -28.17 1.79
CA GLU A 363 -2.90 -28.57 2.32
C GLU A 363 -2.07 -29.27 1.23
N GLY A 364 -0.83 -28.81 1.04
CA GLY A 364 0.08 -29.33 0.02
C GLY A 364 -0.05 -28.65 -1.35
N ASP A 365 -1.11 -27.87 -1.60
CA ASP A 365 -1.26 -27.15 -2.86
C ASP A 365 -0.20 -26.08 -3.04
N ARG A 366 0.23 -25.89 -4.30
CA ARG A 366 1.18 -24.83 -4.70
C ARG A 366 0.73 -24.21 -6.01
N GLY A 367 0.56 -22.89 -6.02
CA GLY A 367 0.25 -22.14 -7.23
C GLY A 367 -0.12 -20.70 -6.93
N VAL A 368 -0.60 -20.00 -7.96
CA VAL A 368 -1.01 -18.60 -7.87
C VAL A 368 -2.41 -18.50 -7.25
N ALA A 369 -2.60 -17.61 -6.28
CA ALA A 369 -3.91 -17.12 -5.88
C ALA A 369 -3.81 -15.60 -5.79
N GLN A 370 -4.54 -14.88 -6.63
CA GLN A 370 -4.53 -13.42 -6.68
C GLN A 370 -5.93 -12.86 -6.47
N PHE A 371 -6.02 -11.86 -5.60
CA PHE A 371 -7.24 -11.13 -5.30
C PHE A 371 -6.90 -9.64 -5.39
N THR A 372 -7.66 -8.91 -6.20
CA THR A 372 -7.51 -7.46 -6.36
C THR A 372 -8.90 -6.83 -6.31
N ASP A 373 -9.05 -5.74 -5.56
CA ASP A 373 -10.31 -5.00 -5.42
C ASP A 373 -11.51 -5.87 -4.98
N MET A 374 -11.23 -6.89 -4.17
CA MET A 374 -12.23 -7.76 -3.53
C MET A 374 -12.32 -7.46 -2.04
N LEU A 375 -13.53 -7.53 -1.49
CA LEU A 375 -13.78 -7.53 -0.05
C LEU A 375 -14.35 -8.89 0.36
N PHE A 376 -13.92 -9.37 1.52
CA PHE A 376 -14.48 -10.57 2.14
C PHE A 376 -15.08 -10.17 3.48
N SER A 377 -16.33 -10.54 3.72
CA SER A 377 -17.06 -10.08 4.89
C SER A 377 -18.00 -11.16 5.42
N VAL A 378 -18.54 -10.88 6.60
CA VAL A 378 -19.68 -11.60 7.17
C VAL A 378 -20.96 -10.85 6.81
N GLY A 379 -22.00 -11.60 6.47
CA GLY A 379 -23.32 -11.05 6.17
C GLY A 379 -24.29 -11.08 7.36
N ASP A 380 -24.01 -11.94 8.34
CA ASP A 380 -24.83 -12.15 9.53
C ASP A 380 -24.01 -12.00 10.82
N VAL A 381 -24.69 -11.91 11.97
CA VAL A 381 -24.06 -11.89 13.28
C VAL A 381 -23.59 -13.29 13.64
N PHE A 382 -22.29 -13.54 13.52
CA PHE A 382 -21.68 -14.77 14.05
C PHE A 382 -21.15 -14.48 15.45
N PRO A 383 -21.75 -15.04 16.52
CA PRO A 383 -21.33 -14.74 17.88
C PRO A 383 -19.94 -15.34 18.17
N GLU A 384 -18.92 -14.48 18.27
CA GLU A 384 -17.66 -14.83 18.91
C GLU A 384 -17.91 -15.06 20.41
N ARG A 385 -18.02 -16.33 20.82
CA ARG A 385 -18.14 -16.68 22.25
C ARG A 385 -16.88 -17.35 22.77
N SER A 386 -15.79 -16.61 22.94
CA SER A 386 -14.86 -16.80 24.08
C SER A 386 -13.68 -15.82 24.12
N LEU A 387 -13.89 -14.62 24.65
CA LEU A 387 -12.82 -13.80 25.26
C LEU A 387 -12.52 -14.27 26.69
N SER A 388 -12.15 -15.54 26.89
CA SER A 388 -11.39 -15.98 28.06
C SER A 388 -10.92 -17.43 27.93
N LYS A 389 -9.78 -17.64 27.28
CA LYS A 389 -8.73 -18.56 27.74
C LYS A 389 -7.56 -18.46 26.76
N SER A 390 -6.38 -18.20 27.33
CA SER A 390 -5.10 -18.12 26.66
C SER A 390 -4.83 -19.34 25.78
N THR A 391 -4.87 -19.15 24.46
CA THR A 391 -4.19 -19.97 23.43
C THR A 391 -4.04 -19.09 22.18
N PRO A 392 -2.94 -19.22 21.40
CA PRO A 392 -2.56 -18.20 20.43
C PRO A 392 -3.43 -18.25 19.16
N ARG A 393 -3.97 -17.07 18.82
CA ARG A 393 -4.65 -16.65 17.58
C ARG A 393 -6.05 -17.23 17.31
N PRO A 394 -7.11 -16.42 17.48
CA PRO A 394 -8.28 -16.50 16.62
C PRO A 394 -7.98 -15.70 15.34
N GLU A 395 -7.82 -16.40 14.22
CA GLU A 395 -8.01 -15.78 12.90
C GLU A 395 -9.51 -15.44 12.79
N LEU A 396 -9.85 -14.23 12.39
CA LEU A 396 -11.23 -13.92 11.97
C LEU A 396 -11.63 -14.96 10.91
N PRO A 397 -12.82 -15.59 10.98
CA PRO A 397 -13.22 -16.72 10.11
C PRO A 397 -13.42 -16.35 8.62
N VAL A 398 -13.02 -15.15 8.23
CA VAL A 398 -13.19 -14.61 6.88
C VAL A 398 -12.33 -15.37 5.86
N MET A 399 -11.13 -15.80 6.24
CA MET A 399 -10.19 -16.43 5.30
C MET A 399 -9.28 -17.41 6.02
N SER A 400 -9.18 -18.64 5.51
CA SER A 400 -8.15 -19.60 5.94
C SER A 400 -7.16 -19.83 4.79
N ALA A 401 -5.86 -19.61 5.04
CA ALA A 401 -4.80 -19.90 4.09
C ALA A 401 -3.85 -20.95 4.68
N PHE A 402 -4.00 -22.22 4.28
CA PHE A 402 -3.16 -23.33 4.75
C PHE A 402 -2.00 -23.67 3.80
N GLY A 403 -1.62 -22.76 2.91
CA GLY A 403 -0.58 -22.96 1.91
C GLY A 403 0.55 -21.95 2.02
N THR A 404 1.80 -22.39 1.79
CA THR A 404 2.90 -21.47 1.48
C THR A 404 2.62 -20.88 0.09
N ALA A 405 1.92 -19.75 0.03
CA ALA A 405 1.73 -18.98 -1.20
C ALA A 405 3.08 -18.38 -1.62
N LEU A 406 3.90 -19.19 -2.30
CA LEU A 406 5.12 -18.71 -2.94
C LEU A 406 4.70 -17.95 -4.21
N TYR A 407 4.74 -16.62 -4.13
CA TYR A 407 4.52 -15.75 -5.27
C TYR A 407 5.70 -15.91 -6.23
N VAL A 408 5.56 -16.77 -7.24
CA VAL A 408 6.46 -16.79 -8.41
C VAL A 408 5.78 -15.97 -9.50
N SER A 409 6.06 -14.66 -9.51
CA SER A 409 5.80 -13.81 -10.67
C SER A 409 6.77 -14.19 -11.78
N ALA A 410 6.43 -15.24 -12.51
CA ALA A 410 6.75 -15.35 -13.91
C ALA A 410 5.40 -15.34 -14.63
N ALA A 411 5.27 -14.55 -15.69
CA ALA A 411 4.15 -14.62 -16.61
C ALA A 411 4.04 -16.08 -17.11
N ARG A 412 3.27 -16.90 -16.40
CA ARG A 412 2.87 -18.21 -16.88
C ARG A 412 1.62 -17.98 -17.70
N THR A 413 1.69 -18.40 -18.95
CA THR A 413 0.59 -18.50 -19.89
C THR A 413 -0.63 -19.06 -19.15
N LEU A 414 -1.78 -18.37 -19.26
CA LEU A 414 -3.05 -19.03 -18.98
C LEU A 414 -3.16 -20.27 -19.88
N CYS A 415 -3.96 -21.27 -19.51
CA CYS A 415 -4.21 -22.47 -20.31
C CYS A 415 -4.27 -22.12 -21.81
N GLY A 416 -3.50 -22.87 -22.63
CA GLY A 416 -3.06 -22.54 -23.98
C GLY A 416 -4.03 -21.71 -24.84
N SER A 417 -3.46 -20.70 -25.50
CA SER A 417 -4.02 -20.07 -26.70
C SER A 417 -4.26 -21.08 -27.80
#